data_AF-A0A1H8F205-F1
#
_entry.id   AF-A0A1H8F205-F1
#
_cell.length_a   1.000
_cell.length_b   1.000
_cell.length_c   1.000
_cell.angle_alpha   90.00
_cell.angle_beta   90.00
_cell.angle_gamma   90.00
#
_symmetry.space_group_name_H-M   'P 1'
#
loop_
_entity.id
_entity.type
_entity.pdbx_description
1 polymer ?
#
loop_
_entity_poly.entity_id
_entity_poly.type
_entity_poly.pdbx_seq_one_letter_code
_entity_poly.pdbx_strand_id
1 'polypeptide(L)'
;MIIKWLAVNILTILAIIIWSQIQGYQSNNIFLGKVIAQVAFVFFLINLNMYFVFLMIRKSKIRDVKIKLARISKKMMKFHVPLAITATTLIICHAVIMFYAQSDLLNYKTVTGVFLFGVLSILLFSGILRRKKATGKRRKFHYTMAFLFFGLILLHIFI
;
A
#
# COMPACT_ATOMS: atom_id res chain seq x y z
N MET A 1 -18.76 12.44 -2.94
CA MET A 1 -18.00 11.38 -2.23
C MET A 1 -16.86 10.83 -3.09
N ILE A 2 -17.12 10.37 -4.32
CA ILE A 2 -16.08 9.81 -5.22
C ILE A 2 -14.96 10.82 -5.52
N ILE A 3 -15.29 12.07 -5.88
CA ILE A 3 -14.31 13.11 -6.19
C ILE A 3 -13.38 13.37 -4.99
N LYS A 4 -13.93 13.55 -3.78
CA LYS A 4 -13.15 13.75 -2.55
C LYS A 4 -12.20 12.57 -2.30
N TRP A 5 -12.65 11.33 -2.49
CA TRP A 5 -11.83 10.13 -2.33
C TRP A 5 -10.71 10.04 -3.38
N LEU A 6 -10.99 10.34 -4.65
CA LEU A 6 -9.96 10.40 -5.70
C LEU A 6 -8.94 11.50 -5.41
N ALA A 7 -9.39 12.68 -5.00
CA ALA A 7 -8.52 13.79 -4.62
C ALA A 7 -7.57 13.40 -3.50
N VAL A 8 -8.04 12.75 -2.43
CA VAL A 8 -7.18 12.27 -1.33
C VAL A 8 -6.10 11.31 -1.82
N ASN A 9 -6.44 10.36 -2.71
CA ASN A 9 -5.45 9.43 -3.26
C ASN A 9 -4.39 10.15 -4.11
N ILE A 10 -4.83 11.05 -5.00
CA ILE A 10 -3.93 11.81 -5.88
C ILE A 10 -3.01 12.70 -5.04
N LEU A 11 -3.58 13.44 -4.08
CA LEU A 11 -2.81 14.30 -3.18
C LEU A 11 -1.81 13.50 -2.33
N THR A 12 -2.19 12.31 -1.86
CA THR A 12 -1.26 11.43 -1.12
C THR A 12 -0.07 11.03 -1.99
N ILE A 13 -0.31 10.62 -3.24
CA ILE A 13 0.75 10.24 -4.17
C ILE A 13 1.65 11.46 -4.47
N LEU A 14 1.06 12.62 -4.77
CA LEU A 14 1.81 13.85 -5.03
C LEU A 14 2.65 14.28 -3.83
N ALA A 15 2.10 14.22 -2.62
CA ALA A 15 2.83 14.56 -1.40
C ALA A 15 4.05 13.65 -1.21
N ILE A 16 3.92 12.35 -1.44
CA ILE A 16 5.03 11.40 -1.35
C ILE A 16 6.09 11.66 -2.42
N ILE A 17 5.69 11.94 -3.66
CA ILE A 17 6.62 12.25 -4.75
C ILE A 17 7.41 13.52 -4.41
N ILE A 18 6.71 14.62 -4.07
CA ILE A 18 7.34 15.90 -3.74
C ILE A 18 8.27 15.76 -2.53
N TRP A 19 7.79 15.14 -1.45
CA TRP A 19 8.58 14.90 -0.24
C TRP A 19 9.84 14.09 -0.52
N SER A 20 9.72 13.02 -1.32
CA SER A 20 10.85 12.18 -1.70
C SER A 20 11.92 12.92 -2.50
N GLN A 21 11.54 13.92 -3.30
CA GLN A 21 12.47 14.77 -4.06
C GLN A 21 13.19 15.78 -3.16
N ILE A 22 12.47 16.41 -2.22
CA ILE A 22 13.04 17.37 -1.26
C ILE A 22 14.16 16.73 -0.43
N GLN A 23 14.00 15.47 -0.05
CA GLN A 23 15.00 14.72 0.74
C GLN A 23 16.31 14.42 -0.01
N GLY A 24 16.39 14.66 -1.32
CA GLY A 24 17.60 14.40 -2.13
C GLY A 24 18.03 12.93 -2.15
N TYR A 25 19.14 12.59 -2.80
CA TYR A 25 19.73 11.24 -2.75
C TYR A 25 21.23 11.31 -2.99
N GLN A 26 22.00 10.44 -2.33
CA GLN A 26 23.47 10.45 -2.41
C GLN A 26 24.02 9.55 -3.52
N SER A 27 23.22 8.60 -4.03
CA SER A 27 23.64 7.66 -5.07
C SER A 27 22.49 7.25 -5.99
N ASN A 28 22.84 6.79 -7.19
CA ASN A 28 21.87 6.27 -8.17
C ASN A 28 21.10 5.06 -7.62
N ASN A 29 21.72 4.24 -6.75
CA ASN A 29 21.06 3.11 -6.09
C ASN A 29 19.96 3.59 -5.14
N ILE A 30 20.22 4.62 -4.34
CA ILE A 30 19.21 5.22 -3.45
C ILE A 30 18.06 5.82 -4.27
N PHE A 31 18.37 6.51 -5.37
CA PHE A 31 17.35 7.03 -6.29
C PHE A 31 16.47 5.91 -6.85
N LEU A 32 17.08 4.85 -7.38
CA LEU A 32 16.36 3.69 -7.92
C LEU A 32 15.47 3.05 -6.86
N GLY A 33 15.98 2.84 -5.65
CA GLY A 33 15.20 2.27 -4.56
C GLY A 33 14.03 3.17 -4.13
N LYS A 34 14.17 4.51 -4.18
CA LYS A 34 13.06 5.45 -3.96
C LYS A 34 11.97 5.30 -5.02
N VAL A 35 12.33 5.24 -6.30
CA VAL A 35 11.38 5.07 -7.40
C VAL A 35 10.63 3.75 -7.27
N ILE A 36 11.35 2.65 -6.99
CA ILE A 36 10.76 1.33 -6.77
C ILE A 36 9.76 1.36 -5.61
N ALA A 37 10.10 2.00 -4.50
CA ALA A 37 9.19 2.15 -3.35
C ALA A 37 7.94 2.96 -3.70
N GLN A 38 8.06 4.03 -4.48
CA GLN A 38 6.91 4.82 -4.92
C GLN A 38 5.95 4.00 -5.78
N VAL A 39 6.47 3.23 -6.74
CA VAL A 39 5.65 2.33 -7.57
C VAL A 39 4.99 1.25 -6.71
N ALA A 40 5.73 0.66 -5.76
CA ALA A 40 5.18 -0.32 -4.83
C ALA A 40 4.04 0.26 -3.99
N PHE A 41 4.22 1.49 -3.49
CA PHE A 41 3.19 2.21 -2.73
C PHE A 41 1.94 2.44 -3.56
N VAL A 42 2.06 2.82 -4.84
CA VAL A 42 0.91 2.99 -5.74
C VAL A 42 0.13 1.67 -5.89
N PHE A 43 0.81 0.54 -6.13
CA PHE A 43 0.15 -0.77 -6.20
C PHE A 43 -0.49 -1.17 -4.87
N PHE A 44 0.15 -0.89 -3.74
CA PHE A 44 -0.45 -1.10 -2.42
C PHE A 44 -1.68 -0.21 -2.21
N LEU A 45 -1.63 1.06 -2.61
CA LEU A 45 -2.73 2.01 -2.48
C LEU A 45 -3.94 1.59 -3.33
N ILE A 46 -3.72 1.11 -4.57
CA ILE A 46 -4.79 0.52 -5.40
C ILE A 46 -5.45 -0.67 -4.68
N ASN A 47 -4.66 -1.52 -4.02
CA ASN A 47 -5.16 -2.64 -3.23
C ASN A 47 -6.00 -2.18 -2.02
N LEU A 48 -5.51 -1.20 -1.27
CA LEU A 48 -6.21 -0.62 -0.12
C LEU A 48 -7.54 0.02 -0.53
N ASN A 49 -7.56 0.65 -1.71
CA ASN A 49 -8.72 1.34 -2.27
C ASN A 49 -9.95 0.45 -2.50
N MET A 50 -9.76 -0.85 -2.60
CA MET A 50 -10.85 -1.81 -2.69
C MET A 50 -11.82 -1.70 -1.49
N TYR A 51 -11.30 -1.41 -0.29
CA TYR A 51 -12.13 -1.18 0.90
C TYR A 51 -13.07 0.02 0.71
N PHE A 52 -12.53 1.14 0.22
CA PHE A 52 -13.31 2.35 -0.01
C PHE A 52 -14.36 2.15 -1.11
N VAL A 53 -14.03 1.43 -2.19
CA VAL A 53 -15.01 1.06 -3.21
C VAL A 53 -16.18 0.26 -2.61
N PHE A 54 -15.90 -0.73 -1.75
CA PHE A 54 -16.97 -1.46 -1.05
C PHE A 54 -17.79 -0.59 -0.11
N LEU A 55 -17.15 0.33 0.61
CA LEU A 55 -17.85 1.28 1.48
C LEU A 55 -18.78 2.19 0.68
N MET A 56 -18.32 2.69 -0.47
CA MET A 56 -19.11 3.53 -1.37
C MET A 56 -20.31 2.78 -1.94
N ILE A 57 -20.17 1.50 -2.31
CA ILE A 57 -21.30 0.65 -2.73
C ILE A 57 -22.35 0.57 -1.61
N ARG A 58 -21.92 0.34 -0.36
CA ARG A 58 -22.82 0.21 0.79
C ARG A 58 -23.53 1.52 1.13
N LYS A 59 -22.85 2.66 1.00
CA LYS A 59 -23.37 3.99 1.37
C LYS A 59 -24.14 4.70 0.26
N SER A 60 -23.94 4.34 -1.00
CA SER A 60 -24.69 4.93 -2.12
C SER A 60 -26.18 4.62 -1.99
N LYS A 61 -27.05 5.58 -2.30
CA LYS A 61 -28.49 5.36 -2.45
C LYS A 61 -28.90 5.13 -3.91
N ILE A 62 -28.05 5.55 -4.86
CA ILE A 62 -28.33 5.51 -6.30
C ILE A 62 -27.96 4.13 -6.87
N ARG A 63 -28.93 3.45 -7.49
CA ARG A 63 -28.78 2.08 -8.03
C ARG A 63 -27.70 2.00 -9.11
N ASP A 64 -27.70 2.91 -10.07
CA ASP A 64 -26.74 2.88 -11.18
C ASP A 64 -25.31 3.06 -10.72
N VAL A 65 -25.09 3.91 -9.71
CA VAL A 65 -23.77 4.08 -9.08
C VAL A 65 -23.33 2.78 -8.40
N LYS A 66 -24.23 2.07 -7.70
CA LYS A 66 -23.90 0.76 -7.11
C LYS A 66 -23.50 -0.26 -8.17
N ILE A 67 -24.24 -0.33 -9.28
CA ILE A 67 -23.96 -1.27 -10.37
C ILE A 67 -22.60 -0.98 -10.99
N LYS A 68 -22.30 0.30 -11.29
CA LYS A 68 -21.00 0.73 -11.83
C LYS A 68 -19.85 0.37 -10.87
N LEU A 69 -19.97 0.72 -9.59
CA LEU A 69 -18.96 0.42 -8.58
C LEU A 69 -18.79 -1.09 -8.34
N ALA A 70 -19.87 -1.89 -8.41
CA ALA A 70 -19.80 -3.34 -8.28
C ALA A 70 -19.06 -3.99 -9.46
N ARG A 71 -19.25 -3.50 -10.69
CA ARG A 71 -18.47 -3.94 -11.87
C ARG A 71 -16.99 -3.61 -11.70
N ILE A 72 -16.67 -2.38 -11.27
CA ILE A 72 -15.28 -1.97 -10.98
C ILE A 72 -14.67 -2.86 -9.89
N SER A 73 -15.40 -3.09 -8.80
CA SER A 73 -14.96 -3.92 -7.68
C SER A 73 -14.65 -5.36 -8.09
N LYS A 74 -15.47 -5.97 -8.96
CA LYS A 74 -15.18 -7.30 -9.52
C LYS A 74 -13.85 -7.33 -10.27
N LYS A 75 -13.58 -6.31 -11.09
CA LYS A 75 -12.30 -6.18 -11.82
C LYS A 75 -11.14 -5.99 -10.84
N MET A 76 -11.27 -5.08 -9.87
CA MET A 76 -10.24 -4.87 -8.84
C MET A 76 -9.94 -6.14 -8.04
N MET A 77 -10.97 -6.92 -7.67
CA MET A 77 -10.79 -8.15 -6.91
C MET A 77 -9.99 -9.22 -7.68
N LYS A 78 -10.16 -9.29 -9.00
CA LYS A 78 -9.35 -10.17 -9.87
C LYS A 78 -7.87 -9.80 -9.82
N PHE A 79 -7.56 -8.50 -9.79
CA PHE A 79 -6.19 -7.98 -9.76
C PHE A 79 -5.62 -7.76 -8.35
N HIS A 80 -6.43 -7.90 -7.30
CA HIS A 80 -6.01 -7.66 -5.92
C HIS A 80 -4.78 -8.50 -5.52
N VAL A 81 -4.84 -9.82 -5.74
CA VAL A 81 -3.72 -10.71 -5.37
C VAL A 81 -2.49 -10.46 -6.25
N PRO A 82 -2.58 -10.41 -7.60
CA PRO A 82 -1.43 -10.08 -8.44
C PRO A 82 -0.78 -8.74 -8.07
N LEU A 83 -1.55 -7.67 -7.89
CA LEU A 83 -1.02 -6.36 -7.51
C LEU A 83 -0.35 -6.38 -6.13
N ALA A 84 -0.90 -7.13 -5.17
CA ALA A 84 -0.29 -7.27 -3.84
C ALA A 84 1.04 -8.03 -3.92
N ILE A 85 1.14 -9.07 -4.74
CA ILE A 85 2.38 -9.81 -4.98
C ILE A 85 3.40 -8.87 -5.65
N THR A 86 3.02 -8.16 -6.72
CA THR A 86 3.91 -7.21 -7.41
C THR A 86 4.40 -6.11 -6.46
N ALA A 87 3.51 -5.51 -5.67
CA ALA A 87 3.89 -4.52 -4.66
C ALA A 87 4.89 -5.09 -3.65
N THR A 88 4.65 -6.32 -3.17
CA THR A 88 5.54 -7.01 -2.22
C THR A 88 6.92 -7.25 -2.83
N THR A 89 6.98 -7.75 -4.08
CA THR A 89 8.24 -7.96 -4.79
C THR A 89 9.02 -6.65 -4.91
N LEU A 90 8.36 -5.55 -5.28
CA LEU A 90 9.00 -4.24 -5.34
C LEU A 90 9.48 -3.76 -3.96
N ILE A 91 8.73 -4.00 -2.88
CA ILE A 91 9.16 -3.68 -1.51
C ILE A 91 10.40 -4.49 -1.13
N ILE A 92 10.46 -5.78 -1.48
CA ILE A 92 11.64 -6.63 -1.24
C ILE A 92 12.85 -6.06 -2.01
N CYS A 93 12.70 -5.75 -3.30
CA CYS A 93 13.77 -5.13 -4.08
C CYS A 93 14.22 -3.79 -3.47
N HIS A 94 13.28 -2.95 -3.05
CA HIS A 94 13.58 -1.71 -2.35
C HIS A 94 14.39 -1.95 -1.07
N ALA A 95 13.96 -2.89 -0.22
CA ALA A 95 14.65 -3.22 1.02
C ALA A 95 16.08 -3.72 0.76
N VAL A 96 16.26 -4.59 -0.24
CA VAL A 96 17.58 -5.10 -0.64
C VAL A 96 18.49 -3.97 -1.13
N ILE A 97 18.01 -3.10 -2.03
CA ILE A 97 18.78 -1.96 -2.53
C ILE A 97 19.19 -1.03 -1.40
N MET A 98 18.25 -0.70 -0.50
CA MET A 98 18.53 0.20 0.63
C MET A 98 19.52 -0.42 1.61
N PHE A 99 19.42 -1.72 1.88
CA PHE A 99 20.36 -2.43 2.75
C PHE A 99 21.79 -2.44 2.19
N TYR A 100 21.95 -2.59 0.87
CA TYR A 100 23.28 -2.52 0.24
C TYR A 100 23.81 -1.10 0.07
N ALA A 101 22.94 -0.10 -0.12
CA ALA A 101 23.33 1.27 -0.39
C ALA A 101 23.57 2.12 0.87
N GLN A 102 23.03 1.71 2.03
CA GLN A 102 23.11 2.46 3.28
C GLN A 102 24.15 1.85 4.22
N SER A 103 25.09 2.67 4.70
CA SER A 103 26.12 2.24 5.65
C SER A 103 25.64 2.20 7.11
N ASP A 104 24.69 3.07 7.47
CA ASP A 104 24.14 3.14 8.83
C ASP A 104 22.83 2.32 8.95
N LEU A 105 22.96 1.14 9.57
CA LEU A 105 21.85 0.23 9.81
C LEU A 105 20.95 0.65 10.99
N LEU A 106 21.41 1.56 11.85
CA LEU A 106 20.66 2.02 13.02
C LEU A 106 19.92 3.34 12.78
N ASN A 107 20.04 3.92 11.59
CA ASN A 107 19.25 5.07 11.18
C ASN A 107 17.74 4.78 11.32
N TYR A 108 16.98 5.76 11.81
CA TYR A 108 15.53 5.67 12.01
C TYR A 108 14.76 5.17 10.77
N LYS A 109 15.16 5.57 9.56
CA LYS A 109 14.55 5.07 8.31
C LYS A 109 14.79 3.57 8.13
N THR A 110 16.01 3.09 8.37
CA THR A 110 16.35 1.66 8.26
C THR A 110 15.57 0.83 9.28
N VAL A 111 15.58 1.23 10.55
CA VAL A 111 14.91 0.52 11.65
C VAL A 111 13.40 0.42 11.40
N THR A 112 12.76 1.53 11.03
CA THR A 112 11.32 1.53 10.72
C THR A 112 10.99 0.74 9.45
N GLY A 113 11.89 0.72 8.46
CA GLY A 113 11.74 -0.11 7.26
C GLY A 113 11.77 -1.62 7.58
N VAL A 114 12.72 -2.06 8.42
CA VAL A 114 12.79 -3.45 8.89
C VAL A 114 11.54 -3.83 9.69
N PHE A 115 11.10 -2.97 10.61
CA PHE A 115 9.86 -3.18 11.37
C PHE A 115 8.64 -3.32 10.45
N LEU A 116 8.52 -2.43 9.46
CA LEU A 116 7.47 -2.50 8.44
C LEU A 116 7.50 -3.80 7.64
N PHE A 117 8.68 -4.33 7.32
CA PHE A 117 8.81 -5.60 6.62
C PHE A 117 8.20 -6.77 7.43
N GLY A 118 8.38 -6.76 8.75
CA GLY A 118 7.70 -7.69 9.66
C GLY A 118 6.17 -7.54 9.64
N VAL A 119 5.67 -6.31 9.70
CA VAL A 119 4.23 -6.02 9.62
C VAL A 119 3.65 -6.45 8.26
N LEU A 120 4.38 -6.25 7.16
CA LEU A 120 4.01 -6.72 5.82
C LEU A 120 3.86 -8.25 5.79
N SER A 121 4.76 -8.98 6.44
CA SER A 121 4.69 -10.44 6.51
C SER A 121 3.41 -10.92 7.21
N ILE A 122 3.03 -10.27 8.32
CA ILE A 122 1.76 -10.54 9.00
C ILE A 122 0.56 -10.20 8.10
N LEU A 123 0.61 -9.07 7.38
CA LEU A 123 -0.43 -8.68 6.44
C LEU A 123 -0.60 -9.71 5.30
N LEU A 124 0.49 -10.17 4.70
CA LEU A 124 0.47 -11.18 3.64
C LEU A 124 -0.06 -12.52 4.16
N PHE A 125 0.41 -12.95 5.33
CA PHE A 125 -0.09 -14.16 5.99
C PHE A 125 -1.61 -14.08 6.24
N SER A 126 -2.11 -12.94 6.73
CA SER A 126 -3.55 -12.71 6.90
C SER A 126 -4.32 -12.81 5.58
N GLY A 127 -3.72 -12.39 4.46
CA GLY A 127 -4.26 -12.51 3.11
C GLY A 127 -4.38 -13.96 2.65
N ILE A 128 -3.36 -14.78 2.91
CA ILE A 128 -3.35 -16.23 2.62
C ILE A 128 -4.45 -16.92 3.43
N LEU A 129 -4.57 -16.63 4.73
CA LEU A 129 -5.61 -17.20 5.58
C LEU A 129 -7.02 -16.86 5.09
N ARG A 130 -7.22 -15.64 4.56
CA ARG A 130 -8.49 -15.21 3.97
C ARG A 130 -8.78 -15.94 2.66
N ARG A 131 -7.75 -16.21 1.84
CA ARG A 131 -7.89 -16.98 0.59
C ARG A 131 -8.31 -18.43 0.87
N LYS A 132 -7.78 -19.05 1.93
CA LYS A 132 -8.16 -20.41 2.35
C LYS A 132 -9.58 -20.48 2.90
N LYS A 133 -10.00 -19.52 3.74
CA LYS A 133 -11.37 -19.44 4.26
C LYS A 133 -11.76 -17.99 4.53
N ALA A 134 -12.79 -17.52 3.84
CA ALA A 134 -13.28 -16.16 3.97
C ALA A 134 -14.30 -16.04 5.13
N THR A 135 -13.81 -15.96 6.38
CA THR A 135 -14.67 -15.65 7.54
C THR A 135 -14.71 -14.15 7.82
N GLY A 136 -15.78 -13.68 8.48
CA GLY A 136 -15.90 -12.26 8.88
C GLY A 136 -14.75 -11.79 9.77
N LYS A 137 -14.32 -12.62 10.73
CA LYS A 137 -13.18 -12.34 11.62
C LYS A 137 -11.87 -12.15 10.84
N ARG A 138 -11.56 -13.07 9.90
CA ARG A 138 -10.34 -13.00 9.06
C ARG A 138 -10.35 -11.80 8.12
N ARG A 139 -11.52 -11.48 7.56
CA ARG A 139 -11.70 -10.28 6.73
C ARG A 139 -11.43 -9.01 7.54
N LYS A 140 -11.99 -8.90 8.76
CA LYS A 140 -11.74 -7.76 9.66
C LYS A 140 -10.25 -7.65 10.00
N PHE A 141 -9.63 -8.75 10.44
CA PHE A 141 -8.20 -8.77 10.78
C PHE A 141 -7.32 -8.31 9.61
N HIS A 142 -7.54 -8.85 8.40
CA HIS A 142 -6.75 -8.44 7.24
C HIS A 142 -6.89 -6.95 6.91
N TYR A 143 -8.09 -6.37 6.97
CA TYR A 143 -8.26 -4.94 6.73
C TYR A 143 -7.64 -4.10 7.86
N THR A 144 -7.76 -4.53 9.12
CA THR A 144 -7.07 -3.87 10.24
C THR A 144 -5.56 -3.85 10.04
N MET A 145 -4.96 -4.98 9.65
CA MET A 145 -3.53 -5.05 9.34
C MET A 145 -3.15 -4.19 8.13
N ALA A 146 -4.00 -4.12 7.10
CA ALA A 146 -3.75 -3.28 5.93
C ALA A 146 -3.74 -1.79 6.29
N PHE A 147 -4.66 -1.33 7.12
CA PHE A 147 -4.70 0.05 7.59
C PHE A 147 -3.56 0.37 8.59
N LEU A 148 -3.21 -0.56 9.46
CA LEU A 148 -2.04 -0.42 10.34
C LEU A 148 -0.76 -0.27 9.50
N PHE A 149 -0.55 -1.16 8.53
CA PHE A 149 0.59 -1.10 7.63
C PHE A 149 0.61 0.20 6.81
N PHE A 150 -0.54 0.66 6.31
CA PHE A 150 -0.64 1.94 5.60
C PHE A 150 -0.21 3.12 6.49
N GLY A 151 -0.71 3.20 7.73
CA GLY A 151 -0.33 4.27 8.65
C GLY A 151 1.17 4.26 8.97
N LEU A 152 1.74 3.08 9.20
CA LEU A 152 3.17 2.92 9.46
C LEU A 152 4.04 3.23 8.23
N ILE A 153 3.60 2.89 7.01
CA ILE A 153 4.32 3.30 5.78
C ILE A 153 4.34 4.82 5.65
N LEU A 154 3.21 5.49 5.88
CA LEU A 154 3.18 6.95 5.83
C LEU A 154 4.17 7.54 6.83
N LEU A 155 4.20 7.03 8.07
CA LEU A 155 5.19 7.43 9.06
C LEU A 155 6.62 7.24 8.52
N HIS A 156 6.96 6.05 8.03
CA HIS A 156 8.30 5.73 7.51
C HIS A 156 8.72 6.61 6.32
N ILE A 157 7.78 7.06 5.48
CA ILE A 157 8.07 7.99 4.38
C ILE A 157 8.44 9.37 4.91
N PHE A 158 7.74 9.86 5.94
CA PHE A 158 7.83 11.24 6.41
C PHE A 158 8.84 11.48 7.55
N ILE A 159 9.30 10.43 8.24
CA ILE A 159 10.50 10.48 9.11
C ILE A 159 11.77 10.37 8.28
#